data_AF-A0AB36JTQ4-F1
#
_entry.id   AF-A0AB36JTQ4-F1
#
_cell.length_a   1.000
_cell.length_b   1.000
_cell.length_c   1.000
_cell.angle_alpha   90.00
_cell.angle_beta   90.00
_cell.angle_gamma   90.00
#
_symmetry.space_group_name_H-M   'P 1'
#
loop_
_entity.id
_entity.type
_entity.pdbx_description
1 polymer ?
#
loop_
_entity_poly.entity_id
_entity_poly.type
_entity_poly.pdbx_seq_one_letter_code
_entity_poly.pdbx_strand_id
1 'polypeptide(L)'
;MKAELVLHSNDDLLCVNAARVSMDKESKLFTFRKDKPKGSDEGLVHYLADHRHWTPFSHARFTIEANDVFINLLNVNPEDIASAVWRTDPLKGSFKFRTSLFGWANLIKKGFVFD
;
A
#
# COMPACT_ATOMS: atom_id res chain seq x y z
N MET A 1 -6.63 -20.72 0.35
CA MET A 1 -7.10 -19.54 1.12
C MET A 1 -8.03 -18.71 0.23
N LYS A 2 -9.15 -18.20 0.76
CA LYS A 2 -10.09 -17.35 0.02
C LYS A 2 -10.02 -15.95 0.62
N ALA A 3 -9.73 -14.93 -0.19
CA ALA A 3 -9.77 -13.54 0.21
C ALA A 3 -10.92 -12.85 -0.53
N GLU A 4 -11.64 -11.98 0.15
CA GLU A 4 -12.75 -11.22 -0.43
C GLU A 4 -12.51 -9.73 -0.24
N LEU A 5 -12.64 -8.96 -1.32
CA LEU A 5 -12.55 -7.51 -1.25
C LEU A 5 -13.86 -6.95 -0.69
N VAL A 6 -13.80 -6.39 0.51
CA VAL A 6 -14.98 -5.80 1.17
C VAL A 6 -15.20 -4.35 0.73
N LEU A 7 -14.15 -3.53 0.77
CA LEU A 7 -14.21 -2.11 0.45
C LEU A 7 -12.86 -1.61 -0.07
N HIS A 8 -12.89 -0.72 -1.07
CA HIS A 8 -11.69 -0.07 -1.59
C HIS A 8 -12.01 1.37 -2.00
N SER A 9 -11.20 2.32 -1.52
CA SER A 9 -11.29 3.74 -1.88
C SER A 9 -9.97 4.35 -2.33
N ASN A 10 -8.92 3.53 -2.45
CA ASN A 10 -7.63 4.01 -2.94
C ASN A 10 -7.59 3.79 -4.45
N ASP A 11 -6.79 4.56 -5.16
CA ASP A 11 -6.54 4.37 -6.59
C ASP A 11 -5.10 4.78 -6.92
N ASP A 12 -4.68 4.58 -8.17
CA ASP A 12 -3.36 4.99 -8.61
C ASP A 12 -3.18 6.52 -8.58
N LEU A 13 -4.29 7.27 -8.71
CA LEU A 13 -4.30 8.73 -8.66
C LEU A 13 -3.89 9.25 -7.28
N LEU A 14 -4.32 8.59 -6.19
CA LEU A 14 -3.90 8.90 -4.83
C LEU A 14 -2.37 8.80 -4.67
N CYS A 15 -1.77 7.73 -5.19
CA CYS A 15 -0.32 7.53 -5.15
C CYS A 15 0.42 8.62 -5.95
N VAL A 16 -0.07 8.90 -7.15
CA VAL A 16 0.49 9.93 -8.03
C VAL A 16 0.41 11.32 -7.40
N ASN A 17 -0.73 11.71 -6.85
CA ASN A 17 -0.89 13.02 -6.23
C ASN A 17 -0.06 13.15 -4.94
N ALA A 18 0.09 12.07 -4.17
CA ALA A 18 1.02 12.03 -3.05
C ALA A 18 2.49 12.25 -3.46
N ALA A 19 2.89 11.84 -4.67
CA ALA A 19 4.21 12.16 -5.20
C ALA A 19 4.30 13.58 -5.79
N ARG A 20 3.24 14.01 -6.51
CA ARG A 20 3.23 15.30 -7.22
C ARG A 20 3.16 16.51 -6.29
N VAL A 21 2.66 16.36 -5.07
CA VAL A 21 2.65 17.43 -4.07
C VAL A 21 4.07 17.96 -3.78
N SER A 22 5.10 17.11 -3.87
CA SER A 22 6.50 17.53 -3.73
C SER A 22 6.98 18.43 -4.87
N MET A 23 6.22 18.52 -5.95
CA MET A 23 6.52 19.30 -7.16
C MET A 23 5.51 20.44 -7.39
N ASP A 24 4.67 20.73 -6.39
CA ASP A 24 3.55 21.70 -6.48
C ASP A 24 2.62 21.40 -7.67
N LYS A 25 2.28 20.12 -7.85
CA LYS A 25 1.44 19.62 -8.96
C LYS A 25 0.36 18.67 -8.46
N GLU A 26 -0.71 18.56 -9.25
CA GLU A 26 -1.82 17.63 -9.02
C GLU A 26 -2.37 17.14 -10.37
N SER A 27 -2.77 15.88 -10.42
CA SER A 27 -3.55 15.29 -11.50
C SER A 27 -5.01 15.13 -11.05
N LYS A 28 -5.97 15.57 -11.88
CA LYS A 28 -7.41 15.37 -11.62
C LYS A 28 -7.93 14.02 -12.09
N LEU A 29 -7.29 13.45 -13.11
CA LEU A 29 -7.61 12.17 -13.70
C LEU A 29 -6.30 11.45 -13.99
N PHE A 30 -6.28 10.14 -13.80
CA PHE A 30 -5.09 9.34 -14.05
C PHE A 30 -4.81 9.25 -15.56
N THR A 31 -3.59 9.61 -15.95
CA THR A 31 -3.15 9.60 -17.35
C THR A 31 -2.36 8.34 -17.70
N PHE A 32 -2.94 7.49 -18.54
CA PHE A 32 -2.27 6.37 -19.21
C PHE A 32 -1.67 6.85 -20.53
N ARG A 33 -0.35 6.70 -20.72
CA ARG A 33 0.33 7.11 -21.96
C ARG A 33 1.46 6.14 -22.26
N LYS A 34 1.12 5.02 -22.90
CA LYS A 34 2.08 4.00 -23.36
C LYS A 34 3.09 4.54 -24.36
N ASP A 35 2.68 5.49 -25.21
CA ASP A 35 3.50 6.14 -26.24
C ASP A 35 4.45 7.20 -25.65
N LYS A 36 4.05 7.84 -24.54
CA LYS A 36 4.84 8.87 -23.85
C LYS A 36 4.80 8.68 -22.34
N PRO A 37 5.53 7.68 -21.79
CA PRO A 37 5.50 7.39 -20.37
C PRO A 37 6.08 8.55 -19.54
N LYS A 38 7.14 9.21 -20.04
CA LYS A 38 7.77 10.33 -19.32
C LYS A 38 6.83 11.53 -19.19
N GLY A 39 6.45 11.83 -17.96
CA GLY A 39 5.54 12.93 -17.60
C GLY A 39 4.07 12.53 -17.46
N SER A 40 3.72 11.30 -17.83
CA SER A 40 2.41 10.70 -17.52
C SER A 40 2.35 10.21 -16.08
N ASP A 41 1.13 9.97 -15.58
CA ASP A 41 0.91 9.40 -14.25
C ASP A 41 1.34 7.93 -14.19
N GLU A 42 1.06 7.15 -15.25
CA GLU A 42 1.56 5.78 -15.41
C GLU A 42 3.09 5.70 -15.34
N GLY A 43 3.79 6.54 -16.10
CA GLY A 43 5.25 6.58 -16.07
C GLY A 43 5.82 7.08 -14.74
N LEU A 44 5.08 7.93 -14.01
CA LEU A 44 5.47 8.33 -12.66
C LEU A 44 5.36 7.15 -11.69
N VAL A 45 4.28 6.37 -11.72
CA VAL A 45 4.13 5.16 -10.90
C VAL A 45 5.28 4.19 -11.16
N HIS A 46 5.61 3.93 -12.43
CA HIS A 46 6.76 3.09 -12.79
C HIS A 46 8.08 3.64 -12.23
N TYR A 47 8.36 4.92 -12.44
CA TYR A 47 9.56 5.56 -11.93
C TYR A 47 9.70 5.40 -10.41
N LEU A 48 8.60 5.62 -9.66
CA LEU A 48 8.60 5.48 -8.20
C LEU A 48 8.87 4.03 -7.76
N ALA A 49 8.27 3.05 -8.44
CA ALA A 49 8.48 1.63 -8.15
C ALA A 49 9.92 1.19 -8.43
N ASP A 50 10.47 1.54 -9.60
CA ASP A 50 11.82 1.15 -10.03
C ASP A 50 12.91 1.72 -9.12
N HIS A 51 12.70 2.93 -8.59
CA HIS A 51 13.65 3.62 -7.71
C HIS A 51 13.35 3.42 -6.21
N ARG A 52 12.40 2.52 -5.86
CA ARG A 52 11.99 2.24 -4.47
C ARG A 52 11.57 3.48 -3.68
N HIS A 53 10.95 4.45 -4.35
CA HIS A 53 10.29 5.59 -3.71
C HIS A 53 8.98 5.13 -3.09
N TRP A 54 9.05 4.63 -1.88
CA TRP A 54 7.94 3.93 -1.23
C TRP A 54 6.89 4.86 -0.59
N THR A 55 7.27 6.10 -0.24
CA THR A 55 6.41 7.01 0.51
C THR A 55 5.10 7.38 -0.21
N PRO A 56 5.04 7.59 -1.54
CA PRO A 56 3.76 7.83 -2.22
C PRO A 56 2.81 6.63 -2.14
N PHE A 57 3.34 5.41 -2.24
CA PHE A 57 2.58 4.18 -2.05
C PHE A 57 2.11 3.97 -0.61
N SER A 58 2.66 4.71 0.36
CA SER A 58 2.23 4.64 1.76
C SER A 58 0.82 5.22 2.00
N HIS A 59 0.34 6.07 1.09
CA HIS A 59 -0.96 6.74 1.22
C HIS A 59 -2.14 5.81 0.95
N ALA A 60 -1.99 4.89 -0.01
CA ALA A 60 -2.95 3.82 -0.26
C ALA A 60 -2.90 2.82 0.89
N ARG A 61 -4.01 2.63 1.60
CA ARG A 61 -4.05 1.81 2.83
C ARG A 61 -5.12 0.75 2.74
N PHE A 62 -4.78 -0.46 3.17
CA PHE A 62 -5.67 -1.62 3.13
C PHE A 62 -5.76 -2.25 4.50
N THR A 63 -6.97 -2.62 4.89
CA THR A 63 -7.23 -3.39 6.11
C THR A 63 -7.56 -4.82 5.70
N ILE A 64 -6.85 -5.77 6.29
CA ILE A 64 -7.14 -7.20 6.17
C ILE A 64 -7.64 -7.69 7.52
N GLU A 65 -8.75 -8.42 7.49
CA GLU A 65 -9.24 -9.20 8.62
C GLU A 65 -8.84 -10.66 8.41
N ALA A 66 -8.19 -11.25 9.40
CA ALA A 66 -7.73 -12.63 9.38
C ALA A 66 -7.89 -13.25 10.78
N ASN A 67 -7.92 -14.57 10.86
CA ASN A 67 -8.05 -15.27 12.15
C ASN A 67 -6.73 -15.28 12.93
N ASP A 68 -5.61 -15.29 12.22
CA ASP A 68 -4.27 -15.24 12.79
C ASP A 68 -3.37 -14.41 11.88
N VAL A 69 -2.54 -13.55 12.47
CA VAL A 69 -1.51 -12.78 11.79
C VAL A 69 -0.35 -12.62 12.75
N PHE A 70 0.82 -13.15 12.38
CA PHE A 70 2.03 -13.01 13.16
C PHE A 70 3.01 -12.06 12.48
N ILE A 71 3.21 -10.88 13.06
CA ILE A 71 4.23 -9.93 12.62
C ILE A 71 5.34 -9.88 13.67
N ASN A 72 6.52 -10.40 13.32
CA ASN A 72 7.70 -10.24 14.18
C ASN A 72 8.28 -8.84 14.02
N LEU A 73 8.09 -7.99 15.03
CA LEU A 73 8.58 -6.61 15.04
C LEU A 73 10.10 -6.48 14.89
N LEU A 74 10.88 -7.51 15.21
CA LEU A 74 12.34 -7.50 15.05
C LEU A 74 12.77 -7.69 13.59
N ASN A 75 11.88 -8.19 12.72
CA ASN A 75 12.19 -8.52 11.34
C ASN A 75 11.53 -7.57 10.32
N VAL A 76 10.80 -6.56 10.79
CA VAL A 76 10.17 -5.53 9.95
C VAL A 76 10.99 -4.24 9.98
N ASN A 77 10.99 -3.54 8.85
CA ASN A 77 11.53 -2.20 8.74
C ASN A 77 10.41 -1.16 8.95
N PRO A 78 10.74 0.11 9.28
CA PRO A 78 9.74 1.16 9.43
C PRO A 78 8.79 1.32 8.23
N GLU A 79 9.29 1.13 7.00
CA GLU A 79 8.47 1.21 5.78
C GLU A 79 7.43 0.07 5.64
N ASP A 80 7.66 -1.07 6.28
CA ASP A 80 6.74 -2.23 6.22
C ASP A 80 5.47 -2.00 7.06
N ILE A 81 5.65 -1.23 8.13
CA ILE A 81 4.60 -0.92 9.11
C ILE A 81 4.19 0.56 9.07
N ALA A 82 4.52 1.26 7.97
CA ALA A 82 4.13 2.65 7.79
C ALA A 82 2.60 2.79 7.80
N SER A 83 2.09 3.61 8.72
CA SER A 83 0.65 3.77 8.99
C SER A 83 -0.05 2.49 9.48
N ALA A 84 0.70 1.56 10.08
CA ALA A 84 0.12 0.34 10.63
C ALA A 84 -0.82 0.64 11.80
N VAL A 85 -2.00 0.03 11.78
CA VAL A 85 -2.97 0.05 12.88
C VAL A 85 -3.58 -1.33 12.99
N TRP A 86 -3.64 -1.87 14.20
CA TRP A 86 -4.23 -3.18 14.43
C TRP A 86 -5.22 -3.17 15.57
N ARG A 87 -6.15 -4.11 15.51
CA ARG A 87 -7.14 -4.35 16.54
C ARG A 87 -7.53 -5.82 16.56
N THR A 88 -7.65 -6.40 17.74
CA THR A 88 -8.30 -7.69 17.97
C THR A 88 -9.80 -7.48 18.19
N ASP A 89 -10.62 -8.29 17.52
CA ASP A 89 -12.06 -8.39 17.78
C ASP A 89 -12.30 -9.60 18.72
N PRO A 90 -12.48 -9.36 20.03
CA PRO A 90 -12.62 -10.44 21.00
C PRO A 90 -13.92 -11.26 20.83
N LEU A 91 -14.93 -10.74 20.13
CA LEU A 91 -16.20 -11.43 19.91
C LEU A 91 -16.11 -12.40 18.73
N LYS A 92 -15.35 -12.04 17.70
CA LYS A 92 -15.15 -12.87 16.50
C LYS A 92 -13.91 -13.75 16.56
N GLY A 93 -12.99 -13.46 17.49
CA GLY A 93 -11.65 -14.06 17.49
C GLY A 93 -10.83 -13.68 16.25
N SER A 94 -11.16 -12.56 15.60
CA SER A 94 -10.47 -12.10 14.39
C SER A 94 -9.50 -10.96 14.71
N PHE A 95 -8.46 -10.87 13.90
CA PHE A 95 -7.47 -9.81 13.92
C PHE A 95 -7.65 -8.92 12.70
N LYS A 96 -7.70 -7.61 12.93
CA LYS A 96 -7.74 -6.60 11.88
C LYS A 96 -6.41 -5.89 11.85
N PHE A 97 -5.72 -5.98 10.72
CA PHE A 97 -4.49 -5.27 10.47
C PHE A 97 -4.67 -4.33 9.30
N ARG A 98 -4.31 -3.07 9.48
CA ARG A 98 -4.21 -2.10 8.40
C ARG A 98 -2.76 -1.68 8.28
N THR A 99 -2.24 -1.64 7.06
CA THR A 99 -0.99 -0.94 6.72
C THR A 99 -1.12 -0.35 5.32
N SER A 100 -0.07 0.32 4.85
CA SER A 100 0.00 0.82 3.49
C SER A 100 0.10 -0.29 2.44
N LEU A 101 -0.17 0.04 1.17
CA LEU A 101 0.02 -0.85 0.03
C LEU A 101 1.46 -1.36 -0.02
N PHE A 102 2.42 -0.46 0.15
CA PHE A 102 3.83 -0.80 0.19
C PHE A 102 4.17 -1.73 1.36
N GLY A 103 3.61 -1.43 2.54
CA GLY A 103 3.76 -2.27 3.72
C GLY A 103 3.27 -3.70 3.49
N TRP A 104 2.06 -3.85 2.94
CA TRP A 104 1.52 -5.16 2.58
C TRP A 104 2.39 -5.91 1.57
N ALA A 105 2.84 -5.23 0.51
CA ALA A 105 3.71 -5.85 -0.49
C ALA A 105 4.99 -6.39 0.14
N ASN A 106 5.62 -5.64 1.06
CA ASN A 106 6.82 -6.09 1.75
C ASN A 106 6.55 -7.21 2.75
N LEU A 107 5.51 -7.11 3.57
CA LEU A 107 5.17 -8.14 4.56
C LEU A 107 4.87 -9.47 3.88
N ILE A 108 4.13 -9.45 2.76
CA ILE A 108 3.87 -10.65 1.94
C ILE A 108 5.17 -11.18 1.35
N LYS A 109 5.99 -10.32 0.76
CA LYS A 109 7.29 -10.72 0.17
C LYS A 109 8.24 -11.34 1.21
N LYS A 110 8.16 -10.91 2.47
CA LYS A 110 8.95 -11.43 3.58
C LYS A 110 8.34 -12.68 4.25
N GLY A 111 7.13 -13.09 3.84
CA GLY A 111 6.43 -14.24 4.43
C GLY A 111 5.87 -13.97 5.84
N PHE A 112 5.58 -12.72 6.20
CA PHE A 112 5.10 -12.35 7.55
C PHE A 112 3.58 -12.20 7.67
N VAL A 113 2.83 -12.68 6.69
CA VAL A 113 1.36 -12.53 6.71
C VAL A 113 0.65 -13.87 6.74
N PHE A 114 1.21 -14.89 6.09
CA PHE A 114 0.58 -16.18 5.93
C PHE A 114 1.67 -17.25 6.00
N ASP A 115 1.54 -18.18 6.95
CA ASP A 115 2.15 -19.51 6.87
C ASP A 115 1.28 -20.42 5.99
#